data_AF-A0A2W6BFT6-F1
#
_entry.id   AF-A0A2W6BFT6-F1
#
_cell.length_a   1.000
_cell.length_b   1.000
_cell.length_c   1.000
_cell.angle_alpha   90.00
_cell.angle_beta   90.00
_cell.angle_gamma   90.00
#
_symmetry.space_group_name_H-M   'P 1'
#
loop_
_entity.id
_entity.type
_entity.pdbx_description
1 polymer ?
#
loop_
_entity_poly.entity_id
_entity_poly.type
_entity_poly.pdbx_seq_one_letter_code
_entity_poly.pdbx_strand_id
1 'polypeptide(L)'
;MVLTDVPAIAHHEADAASLVRAVLLAAQLTNAYCSALTATLETPGRILSDSPDTRWTRCVSTCCVAAGGEWEQAGHAAVAVELFMTALELLDDEEDREESTLRSVFGAPRVLNISTGLLCLALQTLIDSYGAQAAIILLEAAPWCCRPPRRDRQGSHGCFPRVCSGTAASARETGSSPSTGTR
;
A
#
# COMPACT_ATOMS: atom_id res chain seq x y z
N MET A 1 -7.85 -14.53 -19.38
CA MET A 1 -7.65 -15.10 -18.03
C MET A 1 -8.55 -14.30 -17.11
N VAL A 2 -9.71 -14.84 -16.76
CA VAL A 2 -10.69 -14.16 -15.90
C VAL A 2 -10.33 -14.53 -14.47
N LEU A 3 -9.91 -13.55 -13.66
CA LEU A 3 -9.61 -13.72 -12.24
C LEU A 3 -10.94 -13.98 -11.50
N THR A 4 -11.38 -15.24 -11.40
CA THR A 4 -12.61 -15.62 -10.70
C THR A 4 -12.42 -15.98 -9.23
N ASP A 5 -11.21 -15.89 -8.67
CA ASP A 5 -10.94 -16.16 -7.25
C ASP A 5 -11.27 -14.97 -6.35
N VAL A 6 -12.54 -14.55 -6.39
CA VAL A 6 -13.13 -13.57 -5.44
C VAL A 6 -13.01 -13.99 -3.96
N PRO A 7 -13.05 -15.30 -3.56
CA PRO A 7 -12.98 -15.67 -2.15
C PRO A 7 -11.63 -15.37 -1.48
N ALA A 8 -10.52 -15.49 -2.21
CA ALA A 8 -9.18 -15.26 -1.67
C ALA A 8 -8.95 -13.78 -1.28
N ILE A 9 -9.59 -12.85 -2.01
CA ILE A 9 -9.43 -11.41 -1.79
C ILE A 9 -10.04 -11.00 -0.44
N ALA A 10 -11.22 -11.49 -0.10
CA ALA A 10 -11.91 -11.14 1.15
C ALA A 10 -11.13 -11.58 2.41
N HIS A 11 -10.43 -12.72 2.35
CA HIS A 11 -9.58 -13.17 3.44
C HIS A 11 -8.41 -12.22 3.70
N HIS A 12 -7.76 -11.72 2.64
CA HIS A 12 -6.65 -10.79 2.77
C HIS A 12 -7.07 -9.45 3.39
N GLU A 13 -8.32 -9.02 3.23
CA GLU A 13 -8.81 -7.77 3.83
C GLU A 13 -8.90 -7.87 5.36
N ALA A 14 -9.45 -8.97 5.88
CA ALA A 14 -9.51 -9.22 7.32
C ALA A 14 -8.10 -9.37 7.93
N ASP A 15 -7.18 -10.00 7.20
CA ASP A 15 -5.79 -10.12 7.62
C ASP A 15 -5.08 -8.77 7.63
N ALA A 16 -5.33 -7.91 6.65
CA ALA A 16 -4.74 -6.57 6.57
C ALA A 16 -5.21 -5.69 7.73
N ALA A 17 -6.51 -5.70 8.05
CA ALA A 17 -7.05 -4.97 9.20
C ALA A 17 -6.44 -5.47 10.53
N SER A 18 -6.30 -6.79 10.67
CA SER A 18 -5.64 -7.39 11.83
C SER A 18 -4.18 -6.96 11.95
N LEU A 19 -3.47 -6.91 10.82
CA LEU A 19 -2.07 -6.49 10.76
C LEU A 19 -1.91 -4.99 11.05
N VAL A 20 -2.80 -4.12 10.58
CA VAL A 20 -2.83 -2.70 10.96
C VAL A 20 -2.96 -2.54 12.47
N ARG A 21 -3.87 -3.29 13.10
CA ARG A 21 -4.03 -3.25 14.57
C ARG A 21 -2.76 -3.71 15.28
N ALA A 22 -2.09 -4.74 14.77
CA ALA A 22 -0.81 -5.20 15.30
C ALA A 22 0.29 -4.12 15.18
N VAL A 23 0.38 -3.43 14.04
CA VAL A 23 1.31 -2.30 13.82
C VAL A 23 1.06 -1.17 14.82
N LEU A 24 -0.20 -0.77 15.02
CA LEU A 24 -0.55 0.28 15.97
C LEU A 24 -0.18 -0.09 17.42
N LEU A 25 -0.37 -1.35 17.80
CA LEU A 25 -0.01 -1.86 19.13
C LEU A 25 1.51 -1.92 19.32
N ALA A 26 2.26 -2.35 18.31
CA ALA A 26 3.72 -2.47 18.36
C ALA A 26 4.44 -1.13 18.49
N ALA A 27 3.82 -0.04 18.01
CA ALA A 27 4.42 1.30 17.96
C ALA A 27 4.56 2.01 19.32
N GLN A 28 4.04 1.44 20.41
CA GLN A 28 4.16 1.99 21.79
C GLN A 28 3.75 3.48 21.91
N LEU A 29 2.75 3.89 21.12
CA LEU A 29 2.25 5.27 21.11
C LEU A 29 1.46 5.57 22.40
N THR A 30 1.32 6.85 22.72
CA THR A 30 0.38 7.25 23.78
C THR A 30 -1.04 6.82 23.41
N ASN A 31 -1.85 6.45 24.40
CA ASN A 31 -3.25 6.02 24.17
C ASN A 31 -4.06 7.05 23.37
N ALA A 32 -3.86 8.35 23.66
CA ALA A 32 -4.54 9.42 22.96
C ALA A 32 -4.17 9.48 21.47
N TYR A 33 -2.89 9.30 21.14
CA TYR A 33 -2.43 9.34 19.76
C TYR A 33 -2.81 8.07 18.99
N CYS A 34 -2.69 6.90 19.62
CA CYS A 34 -3.17 5.64 19.06
C CYS A 34 -4.68 5.69 18.77
N SER A 35 -5.47 6.29 19.67
CA SER A 35 -6.91 6.49 19.45
C SER A 35 -7.20 7.41 18.26
N ALA A 36 -6.42 8.48 18.07
CA ALA A 36 -6.59 9.38 16.93
C ALA A 36 -6.24 8.72 15.58
N LEU A 37 -5.17 7.93 15.54
CA LEU A 37 -4.80 7.13 14.36
C LEU A 37 -5.86 6.07 14.06
N THR A 38 -6.36 5.38 15.10
CA THR A 38 -7.41 4.37 14.96
C THR A 38 -8.70 4.99 14.42
N ALA A 39 -9.16 6.10 15.03
CA ALA A 39 -10.36 6.81 14.56
C ALA A 39 -10.25 7.27 13.11
N THR A 40 -9.04 7.65 12.67
CA THR A 40 -8.76 7.99 11.27
C THR A 40 -8.94 6.77 10.37
N LEU A 41 -8.37 5.63 10.75
CA LEU A 41 -8.42 4.38 9.99
C LEU A 41 -9.79 3.67 10.06
N GLU A 42 -10.69 4.12 10.94
CA GLU A 42 -12.08 3.67 11.05
C GLU A 42 -13.06 4.52 10.22
N THR A 43 -12.60 5.63 9.62
CA THR A 43 -13.46 6.45 8.74
C THR A 43 -13.95 5.64 7.52
N PRO A 44 -15.15 5.93 6.99
CA PRO A 44 -15.74 5.14 5.90
C PRO A 44 -14.79 4.93 4.71
N GLY A 45 -14.65 3.69 4.26
CA GLY A 45 -13.74 3.32 3.17
C GLY A 45 -12.31 3.05 3.62
N ARG A 46 -11.95 3.27 4.88
CA ARG A 46 -10.62 2.91 5.41
C ARG A 46 -10.57 1.47 5.89
N ILE A 47 -9.35 0.96 6.02
CA ILE A 47 -9.04 -0.44 6.34
C ILE A 47 -9.62 -0.95 7.67
N LEU A 48 -9.90 -0.09 8.66
CA LEU A 48 -10.54 -0.50 9.92
C LEU A 48 -12.03 -0.17 10.00
N SER A 49 -12.63 0.37 8.93
CA SER A 49 -14.06 0.68 8.90
C SER A 49 -14.92 -0.58 8.72
N ASP A 50 -16.22 -0.47 8.97
CA ASP A 50 -17.19 -1.56 8.78
C ASP A 50 -17.34 -1.99 7.30
N SER A 51 -16.90 -1.14 6.36
CA SER A 51 -16.94 -1.38 4.91
C SER A 51 -15.64 -0.86 4.26
N PRO A 52 -14.53 -1.57 4.43
CA PRO A 52 -13.22 -1.11 3.99
C PRO A 52 -13.09 -1.08 2.45
N ASP A 53 -12.51 -0.02 1.89
CA ASP A 53 -12.02 0.01 0.52
C ASP A 53 -10.51 -0.27 0.52
N THR A 54 -10.16 -1.55 0.45
CA THR A 54 -8.77 -2.03 0.52
C THR A 54 -8.03 -1.93 -0.81
N ARG A 55 -8.38 -0.97 -1.68
CA ARG A 55 -7.85 -0.89 -3.05
C ARG A 55 -6.31 -0.90 -3.12
N TRP A 56 -5.65 -0.26 -2.15
CA TRP A 56 -4.19 -0.17 -2.13
C TRP A 56 -3.56 -1.47 -1.66
N THR A 57 -4.08 -2.04 -0.57
CA THR A 57 -3.75 -3.38 -0.09
C THR A 57 -3.92 -4.44 -1.20
N ARG A 58 -5.05 -4.39 -1.91
CA ARG A 58 -5.39 -5.28 -3.03
C ARG A 58 -4.44 -5.13 -4.22
N CYS A 59 -4.01 -3.91 -4.52
CA CYS A 59 -3.02 -3.66 -5.57
C CYS A 59 -1.70 -4.38 -5.25
N VAL A 60 -1.19 -4.24 -4.02
CA VAL A 60 0.06 -4.87 -3.59
C VAL A 60 -0.05 -6.39 -3.60
N SER A 61 -1.13 -6.96 -3.05
CA SER A 61 -1.31 -8.42 -3.03
C SER A 61 -1.48 -9.01 -4.43
N THR A 62 -2.22 -8.33 -5.32
CA THR A 62 -2.37 -8.76 -6.72
C THR A 62 -1.04 -8.75 -7.45
N CYS A 63 -0.21 -7.72 -7.24
CA CYS A 63 1.15 -7.66 -7.80
C CYS A 63 2.04 -8.78 -7.27
N CYS A 64 1.94 -9.11 -5.98
CA CYS A 64 2.69 -10.21 -5.37
C CYS A 64 2.29 -11.57 -5.98
N VAL A 65 0.98 -11.86 -6.06
CA VAL A 65 0.46 -13.09 -6.66
C VAL A 65 0.84 -13.18 -8.15
N ALA A 66 0.77 -12.07 -8.89
CA ALA A 66 1.19 -12.03 -10.29
C ALA A 66 2.69 -12.34 -10.47
N ALA A 67 3.51 -12.05 -9.47
CA ALA A 67 4.93 -12.41 -9.42
C ALA A 67 5.20 -13.83 -8.89
N GLY A 68 4.16 -14.60 -8.55
CA GLY A 68 4.26 -15.94 -7.98
C GLY A 68 4.55 -15.97 -6.48
N GLY A 69 4.30 -14.87 -5.77
CA GLY A 69 4.39 -14.78 -4.32
C GLY A 69 3.06 -15.05 -3.60
N GLU A 70 3.11 -15.03 -2.28
CA GLU A 70 1.99 -15.32 -1.37
C GLU A 70 1.67 -14.12 -0.47
N TRP A 71 0.47 -14.08 0.10
CA TRP A 71 0.02 -12.97 0.96
C TRP A 71 0.94 -12.74 2.16
N GLU A 72 1.43 -13.80 2.81
CA GLU A 72 2.32 -13.71 3.97
C GLU A 72 3.61 -12.93 3.65
N GLN A 73 4.04 -12.94 2.39
CA GLN A 73 5.22 -12.21 1.93
C GLN A 73 4.91 -10.73 1.68
N ALA A 74 3.67 -10.39 1.31
CA ALA A 74 3.27 -9.04 0.90
C ALA A 74 2.45 -8.28 1.95
N GLY A 75 1.94 -8.93 3.00
CA GLY A 75 0.99 -8.32 3.95
C GLY A 75 1.52 -7.05 4.60
N HIS A 76 2.77 -7.05 5.07
CA HIS A 76 3.39 -5.87 5.68
C HIS A 76 3.60 -4.74 4.66
N ALA A 77 3.98 -5.06 3.43
CA ALA A 77 4.09 -4.07 2.36
C ALA A 77 2.72 -3.49 1.99
N ALA A 78 1.68 -4.34 1.94
CA ALA A 78 0.32 -3.93 1.62
C ALA A 78 -0.25 -2.98 2.69
N VAL A 79 -0.06 -3.31 3.98
CA VAL A 79 -0.43 -2.44 5.10
C VAL A 79 0.37 -1.14 5.10
N ALA A 80 1.68 -1.20 4.88
CA ALA A 80 2.49 0.01 4.81
C ALA A 80 2.02 0.95 3.69
N VAL A 81 1.69 0.41 2.52
CA VAL A 81 1.14 1.20 1.40
C VAL A 81 -0.23 1.78 1.75
N GLU A 82 -1.10 1.03 2.43
CA GLU A 82 -2.41 1.53 2.88
C GLU A 82 -2.27 2.71 3.86
N LEU A 83 -1.39 2.58 4.86
CA LEU A 83 -1.10 3.64 5.84
C LEU A 83 -0.50 4.87 5.14
N PHE A 84 0.42 4.64 4.20
CA PHE A 84 1.06 5.68 3.42
C PHE A 84 0.06 6.47 2.58
N MET A 85 -0.81 5.78 1.82
CA MET A 85 -1.82 6.43 0.99
C MET A 85 -2.86 7.16 1.83
N THR A 86 -3.27 6.60 2.98
CA THR A 86 -4.15 7.30 3.92
C THR A 86 -3.52 8.59 4.42
N ALA A 87 -2.22 8.57 4.73
CA ALA A 87 -1.50 9.76 5.17
C ALA A 87 -1.43 10.84 4.08
N LEU A 88 -1.18 10.45 2.83
CA LEU A 88 -1.16 11.38 1.70
C LEU A 88 -2.52 12.03 1.45
N GLU A 89 -3.60 11.25 1.51
CA GLU A 89 -4.96 11.79 1.36
C GLU A 89 -5.26 12.85 2.45
N LEU A 90 -4.83 12.63 3.70
CA LEU A 90 -4.97 13.66 4.74
C LEU A 90 -4.13 14.92 4.52
N LEU A 91 -2.95 14.79 3.89
CA LEU A 91 -2.13 15.96 3.56
C LEU A 91 -2.76 16.75 2.42
N ASP A 92 -3.31 16.05 1.43
CA ASP A 92 -4.02 16.62 0.29
C ASP A 92 -5.26 17.39 0.77
N ASP A 93 -6.09 16.79 1.63
CA ASP A 93 -7.24 17.45 2.26
C ASP A 93 -6.83 18.75 2.98
N GLU A 94 -5.70 18.76 3.69
CA GLU A 94 -5.21 19.95 4.40
C GLU A 94 -4.59 21.00 3.46
N GLU A 95 -3.92 20.58 2.38
CA GLU A 95 -3.37 21.46 1.35
C GLU A 95 -4.50 22.19 0.60
N ASP A 96 -5.54 21.45 0.21
CA ASP A 96 -6.72 21.96 -0.49
C ASP A 96 -7.72 22.65 0.44
N ARG A 97 -7.49 22.58 1.75
CA ARG A 97 -8.39 23.09 2.80
C ARG A 97 -9.80 22.49 2.69
N GLU A 98 -9.87 21.22 2.34
CA GLU A 98 -11.10 20.45 2.30
C GLU A 98 -11.65 20.28 3.72
N GLU A 99 -12.96 20.45 3.87
CA GLU A 99 -13.63 20.23 5.15
C GLU A 99 -13.93 18.74 5.30
N SER A 100 -13.19 18.07 6.18
CA SER A 100 -13.38 16.67 6.50
C SER A 100 -13.89 16.49 7.93
N THR A 101 -14.56 15.36 8.19
CA THR A 101 -14.99 15.02 9.56
C THR A 101 -13.81 15.00 10.53
N LEU A 102 -12.64 14.52 10.08
CA LEU A 102 -11.41 14.48 10.89
C LEU A 102 -10.92 15.89 11.22
N ARG A 103 -10.94 16.83 10.26
CA ARG A 103 -10.60 18.23 10.48
C ARG A 103 -11.54 18.88 11.49
N SER A 104 -12.85 18.62 11.41
CA SER A 104 -13.83 19.17 12.35
C SER A 104 -13.63 18.65 13.79
N VAL A 105 -13.20 17.39 13.95
CA VAL A 105 -13.03 16.74 15.27
C VAL A 105 -11.67 17.08 15.90
N PHE A 106 -10.60 17.01 15.12
CA PHE A 106 -9.23 17.13 15.63
C PHE A 106 -8.62 18.52 15.40
N GLY A 107 -9.09 19.26 14.39
CA GLY A 107 -8.46 20.48 13.90
C GLY A 107 -7.23 20.22 13.04
N ALA A 108 -6.94 21.15 12.13
CA ALA A 108 -5.85 21.03 11.16
C ALA A 108 -4.47 20.64 11.76
N PRO A 109 -3.99 21.24 12.87
CA PRO A 109 -2.68 20.88 13.42
C PRO A 109 -2.59 19.41 13.86
N ARG A 110 -3.70 18.84 14.35
CA ARG A 110 -3.73 17.44 14.77
C ARG A 110 -3.86 16.50 13.58
N VAL A 111 -4.61 16.88 12.54
CA VAL A 111 -4.68 16.11 11.29
C VAL A 111 -3.30 15.98 10.63
N LEU A 112 -2.53 17.07 10.59
CA LEU A 112 -1.14 17.04 10.09
C LEU A 112 -0.25 16.10 10.92
N ASN A 113 -0.39 16.12 12.25
CA ASN A 113 0.33 15.19 13.11
C ASN A 113 -0.08 13.74 12.85
N ILE A 114 -1.39 13.45 12.78
CA ILE A 114 -1.94 12.12 12.47
C ILE A 114 -1.37 11.60 11.16
N SER A 115 -1.42 12.40 10.09
CA SER A 115 -0.82 12.03 8.80
C SER A 115 0.67 11.70 8.92
N THR A 116 1.43 12.56 9.60
CA THR A 116 2.86 12.33 9.85
C THR A 116 3.09 11.02 10.62
N GLY A 117 2.25 10.72 11.62
CA GLY A 117 2.29 9.45 12.35
C GLY A 117 2.06 8.24 11.46
N LEU A 118 1.06 8.31 10.57
CA LEU A 118 0.79 7.24 9.61
C LEU A 118 1.95 7.04 8.62
N LEU A 119 2.59 8.12 8.14
CA LEU A 119 3.81 8.02 7.32
C LEU A 119 4.94 7.31 8.08
N CYS A 120 5.20 7.73 9.32
CA CYS A 120 6.24 7.09 10.14
C CYS A 120 5.94 5.60 10.37
N LEU A 121 4.69 5.23 10.65
CA LEU A 121 4.29 3.84 10.84
C LEU A 121 4.43 3.02 9.55
N ALA A 122 4.07 3.57 8.39
CA ALA A 122 4.26 2.93 7.10
C ALA A 122 5.74 2.61 6.84
N LEU A 123 6.61 3.60 7.03
CA LEU A 123 8.06 3.43 6.83
C LEU A 123 8.65 2.45 7.84
N GLN A 124 8.27 2.54 9.11
CA GLN A 124 8.73 1.63 10.16
C GLN A 124 8.33 0.18 9.84
N THR A 125 7.08 -0.04 9.41
CA THR A 125 6.57 -1.36 9.00
C THR A 125 7.42 -1.97 7.88
N LEU A 126 7.81 -1.17 6.89
CA LEU A 126 8.70 -1.62 5.81
C LEU A 126 10.12 -1.91 6.29
N ILE A 127 10.67 -1.03 7.14
CA ILE A 127 12.02 -1.20 7.69
C ILE A 127 12.11 -2.49 8.51
N ASP A 128 11.14 -2.75 9.37
CA ASP A 128 11.12 -3.93 10.24
C ASP A 128 10.95 -5.24 9.45
N SER A 129 10.22 -5.20 8.34
CA SER A 129 9.86 -6.40 7.57
C SER A 129 10.80 -6.70 6.40
N TYR A 130 11.34 -5.66 5.76
CA TYR A 130 12.09 -5.77 4.49
C TYR A 130 13.40 -4.95 4.47
N GLY A 131 13.67 -4.16 5.51
CA GLY A 131 14.84 -3.29 5.61
C GLY A 131 14.65 -1.92 4.93
N ALA A 132 15.65 -1.05 5.14
CA ALA A 132 15.58 0.37 4.74
C ALA A 132 15.42 0.58 3.22
N GLN A 133 15.92 -0.33 2.38
CA GLN A 133 15.81 -0.20 0.92
C GLN A 133 14.36 -0.21 0.45
N ALA A 134 13.49 -1.00 1.08
CA ALA A 134 12.06 -1.05 0.73
C ALA A 134 11.36 0.28 1.04
N ALA A 135 11.69 0.91 2.18
CA ALA A 135 11.17 2.22 2.54
C ALA A 135 11.61 3.32 1.56
N ILE A 136 12.86 3.27 1.09
CA ILE A 136 13.38 4.20 0.07
C ILE A 136 12.59 4.05 -1.24
N ILE A 137 12.39 2.81 -1.70
CA ILE A 137 11.62 2.55 -2.93
C ILE A 137 10.20 3.11 -2.82
N LEU A 138 9.54 2.95 -1.66
CA LEU A 138 8.20 3.52 -1.44
C LEU A 138 8.22 5.06 -1.55
N LEU A 139 9.21 5.72 -0.92
CA LEU A 139 9.35 7.18 -0.98
C LEU A 139 9.66 7.68 -2.40
N GLU A 140 10.44 6.94 -3.18
CA GLU A 140 10.73 7.26 -4.59
C GLU A 140 9.52 7.05 -5.51
N ALA A 141 8.61 6.14 -5.15
CA ALA A 141 7.37 5.89 -5.90
C ALA A 141 6.30 6.97 -5.65
N ALA A 142 6.30 7.60 -4.47
CA ALA A 142 5.27 8.57 -4.07
C ALA A 142 5.00 9.72 -5.07
N PRO A 143 6.02 10.36 -5.70
CA PRO A 143 5.79 11.42 -6.69
C PRO A 143 5.00 10.97 -7.92
N TRP A 144 4.98 9.66 -8.22
CA TRP A 144 4.22 9.11 -9.35
C TRP A 144 2.73 8.95 -9.04
N CYS A 145 2.37 8.77 -7.77
CA CYS A 145 0.99 8.68 -7.32
C CYS A 145 0.29 10.04 -7.32
N CYS A 146 1.00 11.10 -6.93
CA CYS A 146 0.42 12.45 -6.79
C CYS A 146 0.47 13.29 -8.08
N ARG A 147 1.02 12.77 -9.18
CA ARG A 147 1.08 13.55 -10.42
C ARG A 147 -0.28 13.46 -11.13
N PRO A 148 -1.09 14.53 -11.20
CA PRO A 148 -2.30 14.49 -11.98
C PRO A 148 -1.94 14.09 -13.42
N PRO A 149 -2.75 13.25 -14.09
CA PRO A 149 -2.52 12.96 -15.50
C PRO A 149 -2.41 14.31 -16.20
N ARG A 150 -1.27 14.54 -16.87
CA ARG A 150 -1.11 15.76 -17.68
C ARG A 150 -2.37 15.86 -18.53
N ARG A 151 -3.16 16.92 -18.30
CA ARG A 151 -4.19 17.33 -19.25
C ARG A 151 -3.44 17.82 -20.47
N ASP A 152 -2.91 16.87 -21.25
CA ASP A 152 -2.54 17.15 -22.62
C ASP A 152 -3.82 17.63 -23.28
N ARG A 153 -3.79 18.91 -23.66
CA ARG A 153 -4.92 19.60 -24.26
C ARG A 153 -5.43 18.77 -25.43
N GLN A 154 -6.67 18.34 -25.29
CA GLN A 154 -7.62 18.02 -26.35
C GLN A 154 -7.33 16.75 -27.17
N GLY A 155 -8.12 15.72 -26.86
CA GLY A 155 -8.80 14.94 -27.89
C GLY A 155 -8.22 13.57 -28.20
N SER A 156 -8.41 12.59 -27.32
CA SER A 156 -8.66 11.19 -27.72
C SER A 156 -9.07 10.38 -26.50
N HIS A 157 -9.90 9.37 -26.74
CA HIS A 157 -10.58 8.51 -25.77
C HIS A 157 -9.66 7.87 -24.72
N GLY A 158 -10.22 7.73 -23.51
CA GLY A 158 -9.52 7.37 -22.28
C GLY A 158 -8.65 6.11 -22.38
N CYS A 159 -7.46 6.23 -21.81
CA CYS A 159 -6.58 5.11 -21.54
C CYS A 159 -6.06 5.28 -20.12
N PHE A 160 -6.51 4.42 -19.21
CA PHE A 160 -5.79 4.16 -17.97
C PHE A 160 -4.33 3.82 -18.33
N PRO A 161 -3.34 4.26 -17.55
CA PRO A 161 -1.98 3.81 -17.77
C PRO A 161 -1.96 2.28 -17.66
N ARG A 162 -1.62 1.62 -18.79
CA ARG A 162 -1.22 0.21 -18.82
C ARG A 162 0.00 0.09 -17.89
N VAL A 163 -0.26 -0.28 -16.64
CA VAL A 163 0.77 -0.65 -15.68
C VAL A 163 1.48 -1.89 -16.24
N CYS A 164 2.76 -1.74 -16.53
CA CYS A 164 3.78 -2.78 -16.62
C CYS A 164 3.44 -4.04 -17.45
N SER A 165 3.35 -3.92 -18.77
CA SER A 165 3.81 -5.01 -19.65
C SER A 165 5.33 -4.90 -19.82
N GLY A 166 6.05 -5.11 -18.71
CA GLY A 166 7.49 -5.33 -18.69
C GLY A 166 7.79 -6.72 -19.20
N THR A 167 8.57 -6.79 -20.26
CA THR A 167 9.00 -7.98 -20.99
C THR A 167 9.60 -9.02 -20.04
N ALA A 168 8.88 -10.12 -19.78
CA ALA A 168 9.48 -11.35 -19.30
C ALA A 168 10.28 -11.98 -20.46
N ALA A 169 11.50 -11.48 -20.66
CA ALA A 169 12.51 -12.08 -21.51
C ALA A 169 13.75 -12.35 -20.67
N SER A 170 13.86 -13.55 -20.13
CA SER A 170 15.15 -14.26 -20.19
C SER A 170 14.89 -15.76 -20.14
N ALA A 171 15.52 -16.42 -21.11
CA ALA A 171 15.27 -17.77 -21.53
C ALA A 171 15.85 -18.80 -20.57
N ARG A 172 15.20 -19.96 -20.56
CA ARG A 172 15.76 -21.27 -20.25
C ARG A 172 17.17 -21.42 -20.85
N GLU A 173 18.18 -21.59 -20.01
CA GLU A 173 19.37 -22.36 -20.38
C GLU A 173 19.09 -23.84 -20.10
N THR A 174 18.74 -24.54 -21.17
CA THR A 174 18.78 -26.00 -21.24
C THR A 174 20.18 -26.44 -21.65
N GLY A 175 20.85 -27.19 -20.78
CA GLY A 175 21.71 -28.31 -21.19
C GLY A 175 23.22 -28.08 -21.17
N SER A 176 23.92 -28.85 -20.33
CA SER A 176 24.90 -29.84 -20.79
C SER A 176 25.41 -30.68 -19.62
N SER A 177 25.07 -31.98 -19.62
CA SER A 177 25.67 -32.98 -18.75
C SER A 177 27.07 -33.36 -19.26
N PRO A 178 28.12 -33.35 -18.42
CA PRO A 178 29.39 -33.96 -18.79
C PRO A 178 29.33 -35.48 -18.62
N SER A 179 29.69 -36.16 -19.70
CA SER A 179 29.84 -37.61 -19.84
C SER A 179 30.88 -38.20 -18.88
N THR A 180 30.52 -39.34 -18.31
CA THR A 180 31.40 -40.32 -17.65
C THR A 180 32.56 -40.73 -18.57
N GLY A 181 33.78 -40.43 -18.15
CA GLY A 181 35.01 -40.97 -18.73
C GLY A 181 35.65 -41.98 -17.78
N THR A 182 35.47 -43.27 -18.07
CA THR A 182 36.19 -44.40 -17.50
C THR A 182 37.54 -44.58 -18.18
N ARG A 183 38.62 -44.65 -17.41
CA ARG A 183 39.79 -45.49 -17.70
C ARG A 183 40.57 -45.76 -16.42
#